data_AF-A0A2A2Q1Z4-F1
#
_entry.id   AF-A0A2A2Q1Z4-F1
#
_cell.length_a   1.000
_cell.length_b   1.000
_cell.length_c   1.000
_cell.angle_alpha   90.00
_cell.angle_beta   90.00
_cell.angle_gamma   90.00
#
_symmetry.space_group_name_H-M   'P 1'
#
loop_
_entity.id
_entity.type
_entity.pdbx_description
1 polymer ?
#
loop_
_entity_poly.entity_id
_entity_poly.type
_entity_poly.pdbx_seq_one_letter_code
_entity_poly.pdbx_strand_id
1 'polypeptide(L)'
;MIRNGGNTRCPCHQSRFDIEGRVFRNASGNSTEPAPSDLKQFATTYDVATGIIAITIPDLALAVHSLKVIQRNGTGNLRLKLDFPVTAKAKYEIRHHASLDDAFTVIPFSTTANGTANQNVLAPAASGNASVYFDASGSKGFFVVALKLSPY
;
A
#
# COMPACT_ATOMS: atom_id res chain seq x y z
N MET A 1 9.76 -11.45 9.90
CA MET A 1 10.59 -12.59 9.43
C MET A 1 12.04 -12.22 9.69
N ILE A 2 12.79 -13.04 10.41
CA ILE A 2 14.21 -12.78 10.71
C ILE A 2 15.04 -13.61 9.73
N ARG A 3 16.02 -13.00 9.06
CA ARG A 3 16.97 -13.70 8.18
C ARG A 3 18.18 -14.15 9.01
N ASN A 4 18.45 -15.45 9.07
CA ASN A 4 19.67 -16.01 9.66
C ASN A 4 20.19 -17.10 8.73
N GLY A 5 21.40 -16.95 8.18
CA GLY A 5 22.07 -18.02 7.42
C GLY A 5 21.33 -18.48 6.15
N GLY A 6 20.81 -17.55 5.35
CA GLY A 6 20.20 -17.86 4.04
C GLY A 6 18.77 -18.40 4.10
N ASN A 7 18.18 -18.53 5.29
CA ASN A 7 16.79 -18.91 5.47
C ASN A 7 15.99 -17.79 6.17
N THR A 8 14.68 -17.83 5.95
CA THR A 8 13.71 -16.92 6.54
C THR A 8 12.88 -17.69 7.56
N ARG A 9 12.79 -17.16 8.80
CA ARG A 9 12.05 -17.83 9.88
C ARG A 9 10.78 -17.07 10.27
N CYS A 10 9.68 -17.81 10.42
CA CYS A 10 8.42 -17.31 10.96
C CYS A 10 8.52 -17.15 12.49
N PRO A 11 8.29 -15.97 13.07
CA PRO A 11 8.45 -15.78 14.52
C PRO A 11 7.38 -16.49 15.35
N CYS A 12 6.21 -16.81 14.78
CA CYS A 12 5.10 -17.39 15.54
C CYS A 12 5.31 -18.87 15.85
N HIS A 13 5.69 -19.65 14.84
CA HIS A 13 5.78 -21.12 14.93
C HIS A 13 7.12 -21.65 14.43
N GLN A 14 8.07 -20.75 14.15
CA GLN A 14 9.45 -21.09 13.82
C GLN A 14 9.68 -21.85 12.50
N SER A 15 8.66 -21.96 11.64
CA SER A 15 8.79 -22.50 10.29
C SER A 15 9.90 -21.79 9.53
N ARG A 16 10.73 -22.58 8.85
CA ARG A 16 11.85 -22.12 8.02
C ARG A 16 11.49 -22.19 6.54
N PHE A 17 11.96 -21.20 5.80
CA PHE A 17 11.87 -21.11 4.34
C PHE A 17 13.24 -20.79 3.76
N ASP A 18 13.59 -21.33 2.60
CA ASP A 18 14.79 -20.91 1.87
C ASP A 18 14.65 -19.47 1.30
N ILE A 19 15.64 -19.02 0.52
CA ILE A 19 15.63 -17.67 -0.03
C ILE A 19 14.60 -17.49 -1.16
N GLU A 20 14.20 -18.58 -1.81
CA GLU A 20 13.12 -18.65 -2.79
C GLU A 20 11.73 -18.77 -2.14
N GLY A 21 11.68 -18.90 -0.81
CA GLY A 21 10.45 -19.01 -0.03
C GLY A 21 9.88 -20.43 0.04
N ARG A 22 10.63 -21.47 -0.34
CA ARG A 22 10.19 -22.86 -0.26
C ARG A 22 10.32 -23.38 1.16
N VAL A 23 9.35 -24.19 1.58
CA VAL A 23 9.44 -24.87 2.87
C VAL A 23 10.38 -26.07 2.77
N PHE A 24 11.11 -26.37 3.84
CA PHE A 24 11.96 -27.56 3.88
C PHE A 24 11.10 -28.83 3.85
N ARG A 25 11.50 -29.80 3.03
CA ARG A 25 10.77 -31.04 2.77
C ARG A 25 11.66 -32.25 2.96
N ASN A 26 11.06 -33.37 3.31
CA ASN A 26 11.73 -34.67 3.35
C ASN A 26 11.84 -35.29 1.95
N ALA A 27 12.48 -36.46 1.84
CA ALA A 27 12.67 -37.17 0.57
C ALA A 27 11.35 -37.52 -0.16
N SER A 28 10.23 -37.59 0.57
CA SER A 28 8.90 -37.86 0.02
C SER A 28 8.14 -36.58 -0.37
N GLY A 29 8.77 -35.41 -0.27
CA GLY A 29 8.17 -34.12 -0.62
C GLY A 29 7.24 -33.53 0.45
N ASN A 30 7.12 -34.16 1.62
CA ASN A 30 6.30 -33.64 2.71
C ASN A 30 7.06 -32.57 3.49
N SER A 31 6.38 -31.49 3.87
CA SER A 31 6.98 -30.43 4.69
C SER A 31 7.50 -31.00 6.02
N THR A 32 8.71 -30.62 6.39
CA THR A 32 9.31 -30.91 7.70
C THR A 32 9.13 -29.77 8.69
N GLU A 33 8.40 -28.73 8.29
CA GLU A 33 8.13 -27.53 9.07
C GLU A 33 6.64 -27.44 9.42
N PRO A 34 6.25 -26.65 10.44
CA PRO A 34 4.84 -26.43 10.75
C PRO A 34 4.05 -25.77 9.60
N ALA A 35 4.72 -25.11 8.67
CA ALA A 35 4.08 -24.58 7.46
C ALA A 35 3.91 -25.71 6.43
N PRO A 36 2.70 -25.95 5.89
CA PRO A 36 2.48 -27.06 4.96
C PRO A 36 2.95 -26.77 3.53
N SER A 37 3.10 -25.49 3.18
CA SER A 37 3.31 -25.02 1.82
C SER A 37 4.36 -23.92 1.74
N ASP A 38 4.87 -23.72 0.54
CA ASP A 38 5.82 -22.66 0.20
C ASP A 38 5.14 -21.28 0.27
N LEU A 39 5.94 -20.22 0.34
CA LEU A 39 5.46 -18.84 0.25
C LEU A 39 4.99 -18.54 -1.17
N LYS A 40 3.95 -17.71 -1.29
CA LYS A 40 3.49 -17.21 -2.59
C LYS A 40 4.57 -16.32 -3.20
N GLN A 41 4.95 -16.62 -4.45
CA GLN A 41 5.86 -15.80 -5.23
C GLN A 41 5.10 -14.73 -6.01
N PHE A 42 5.71 -13.55 -6.13
CA PHE A 42 5.19 -12.45 -6.94
C PHE A 42 6.15 -12.15 -8.07
N ALA A 43 5.62 -11.85 -9.25
CA ALA A 43 6.44 -11.49 -10.40
C ALA A 43 7.24 -10.22 -10.05
N THR A 44 8.55 -10.31 -10.19
CA THR A 44 9.47 -9.23 -9.81
C THR A 44 10.35 -8.91 -11.00
N THR A 45 10.47 -7.64 -11.34
CA THR A 45 11.39 -7.15 -12.37
C THR A 45 12.37 -6.16 -11.74
N TYR A 46 13.59 -6.15 -12.26
CA TYR A 46 14.61 -5.17 -11.88
C TYR A 46 14.95 -4.34 -13.11
N ASP A 47 14.71 -3.03 -13.01
CA ASP A 47 15.16 -2.08 -14.02
C ASP A 47 16.58 -1.63 -13.66
N VAL A 48 17.54 -2.08 -14.47
CA VAL A 48 18.97 -1.79 -14.27
C VAL A 48 19.29 -0.30 -14.44
N ALA A 49 18.58 0.39 -15.34
CA ALA A 49 18.86 1.80 -15.64
C ALA A 49 18.41 2.71 -14.50
N THR A 50 17.29 2.39 -13.86
CA THR A 50 16.73 3.19 -12.75
C THR A 50 17.08 2.64 -11.36
N GLY A 51 17.58 1.39 -11.28
CA GLY A 51 17.86 0.71 -10.03
C GLY A 51 16.61 0.31 -9.24
N ILE A 52 15.43 0.32 -9.89
CA ILE A 52 14.14 0.06 -9.24
C ILE A 52 13.79 -1.42 -9.33
N ILE A 53 13.34 -1.99 -8.21
CA ILE A 53 12.69 -3.31 -8.17
C ILE A 53 11.18 -3.08 -8.22
N ALA A 54 10.51 -3.59 -9.25
CA ALA A 54 9.07 -3.58 -9.37
C ALA A 54 8.51 -4.97 -9.02
N ILE A 55 7.49 -5.02 -8.17
CA ILE A 55 6.81 -6.25 -7.75
C ILE A 55 5.35 -6.18 -8.19
N THR A 56 4.92 -7.12 -9.02
CA THR A 56 3.54 -7.25 -9.48
C THR A 56 2.78 -8.20 -8.56
N ILE A 57 1.82 -7.65 -7.82
CA ILE A 57 0.91 -8.42 -6.96
C ILE A 57 -0.44 -8.52 -7.67
N PRO A 58 -0.84 -9.69 -8.19
CA PRO A 58 -2.14 -9.86 -8.83
C PRO A 58 -3.26 -9.67 -7.81
N ASP A 59 -4.34 -9.04 -8.24
CA ASP A 59 -5.54 -8.78 -7.43
C ASP A 59 -5.27 -8.03 -6.13
N LEU A 60 -4.17 -7.25 -6.08
CA LEU A 60 -3.95 -6.35 -4.98
C LEU A 60 -5.05 -5.28 -5.05
N ALA A 61 -6.07 -5.43 -4.22
CA ALA A 61 -7.18 -4.52 -4.08
C ALA A 61 -6.71 -3.20 -3.43
N LEU A 62 -5.86 -2.45 -4.14
CA LEU A 62 -5.58 -1.03 -3.90
C LEU A 62 -6.50 -0.15 -4.73
N ALA A 63 -7.51 -0.74 -5.38
CA ALA A 63 -8.43 0.00 -6.22
C ALA A 63 -9.13 1.06 -5.37
N VAL A 64 -8.94 2.33 -5.76
CA VAL A 64 -9.78 3.43 -5.29
C VAL A 64 -11.22 3.06 -5.62
N HIS A 65 -12.05 2.88 -4.60
CA HIS A 65 -13.45 2.52 -4.77
C HIS A 65 -14.24 3.64 -5.43
N SER A 66 -13.96 4.90 -5.06
CA SER A 66 -14.51 6.06 -5.77
C SER A 66 -13.74 7.34 -5.48
N LEU A 67 -13.76 8.26 -6.45
CA LEU A 67 -13.42 9.67 -6.28
C LEU A 67 -14.65 10.50 -6.65
N LYS A 68 -15.17 11.29 -5.71
CA LYS A 68 -16.39 12.09 -5.90
C LYS A 68 -16.18 13.52 -5.45
N VAL A 69 -16.74 14.47 -6.19
CA VAL A 69 -16.91 15.84 -5.70
C VAL A 69 -18.06 15.84 -4.70
N ILE A 70 -17.83 16.34 -3.48
CA ILE A 70 -18.85 16.35 -2.43
C ILE A 70 -19.38 17.74 -2.10
N GLN A 71 -18.59 18.79 -2.31
CA GLN A 71 -19.01 20.16 -1.98
C GLN A 71 -18.10 21.19 -2.66
N ARG A 72 -18.58 22.43 -2.78
CA ARG A 72 -17.71 23.61 -2.82
C ARG A 72 -17.48 24.04 -1.37
N ASN A 73 -16.24 24.08 -0.90
CA ASN A 73 -15.97 24.61 0.43
C ASN A 73 -16.30 26.12 0.48
N GLY A 74 -16.37 26.71 1.68
CA GLY A 74 -16.73 28.12 1.86
C GLY A 74 -15.78 29.12 1.19
N THR A 75 -14.61 28.67 0.72
CA THR A 75 -13.63 29.45 -0.05
C THR A 75 -13.75 29.26 -1.56
N GLY A 76 -14.72 28.47 -2.04
CA GLY A 76 -15.01 28.26 -3.46
C GLY A 76 -14.25 27.10 -4.12
N ASN A 77 -13.36 26.41 -3.39
CA ASN A 77 -12.62 25.25 -3.89
C ASN A 77 -13.50 23.99 -3.89
N LEU A 78 -13.30 23.13 -4.87
CA LEU A 78 -13.98 21.83 -4.94
C LEU A 78 -13.38 20.89 -3.89
N ARG A 79 -14.24 20.36 -3.02
CA ARG A 79 -13.91 19.34 -2.04
C ARG A 79 -14.14 17.96 -2.67
N LEU A 80 -13.07 17.17 -2.70
CA LEU A 80 -13.07 15.81 -3.21
C LEU A 80 -13.12 14.82 -2.04
N LYS A 81 -13.86 13.73 -2.23
CA LYS A 81 -13.90 12.56 -1.36
C LYS A 81 -13.30 11.38 -2.10
N LEU A 82 -12.33 10.74 -1.49
CA LEU A 82 -11.71 9.52 -1.98
C LEU A 82 -12.04 8.38 -1.01
N ASP A 83 -12.65 7.32 -1.53
CA ASP A 83 -12.97 6.10 -0.81
C ASP A 83 -12.06 4.98 -1.29
N PHE A 84 -11.38 4.28 -0.38
CA PHE A 84 -10.46 3.19 -0.73
C PHE A 84 -10.33 2.16 0.41
N PRO A 85 -9.96 0.91 0.10
CA PRO A 85 -9.73 -0.10 1.12
C PRO A 85 -8.44 0.17 1.89
N VAL A 86 -8.45 -0.13 3.19
CA VAL A 86 -7.31 0.02 4.09
C VAL A 86 -7.06 -1.26 4.88
N THR A 87 -5.80 -1.46 5.23
CA THR A 87 -5.33 -2.54 6.10
C THR A 87 -4.84 -1.96 7.42
N ALA A 88 -5.20 -2.59 8.54
CA ALA A 88 -4.73 -2.19 9.86
C ALA A 88 -3.19 -2.10 9.90
N LYS A 89 -2.66 -1.11 10.63
CA LYS A 89 -1.21 -0.88 10.83
C LYS A 89 -0.42 -0.48 9.57
N ALA A 90 -1.05 -0.39 8.40
CA ALA A 90 -0.48 0.26 7.24
C ALA A 90 -0.50 1.78 7.40
N LYS A 91 0.34 2.48 6.63
CA LYS A 91 0.33 3.94 6.54
C LYS A 91 0.06 4.33 5.09
N TYR A 92 -0.86 5.27 4.88
CA TYR A 92 -1.27 5.73 3.56
C TYR A 92 -1.04 7.23 3.41
N GLU A 93 -0.60 7.65 2.23
CA GLU A 93 -0.49 9.05 1.82
C GLU A 93 -1.32 9.27 0.56
N ILE A 94 -1.92 10.45 0.39
CA ILE A 94 -2.56 10.83 -0.87
C ILE A 94 -1.58 11.68 -1.64
N ARG A 95 -1.37 11.34 -2.92
CA ARG A 95 -0.50 12.09 -3.79
C ARG A 95 -1.22 12.57 -5.04
N HIS A 96 -0.77 13.72 -5.54
CA HIS A 96 -1.31 14.39 -6.71
C HIS A 96 -0.18 14.78 -7.67
N HIS A 97 -0.49 14.73 -8.96
CA HIS A 97 0.29 15.39 -9.99
C HIS A 97 -0.65 15.88 -11.11
N ALA A 98 -0.33 17.03 -11.72
CA ALA A 98 -1.24 17.72 -12.64
C ALA A 98 -1.22 17.14 -14.06
N SER A 99 -0.11 16.51 -14.44
CA SER A 99 0.12 15.82 -15.71
C SER A 99 0.95 14.56 -15.50
N LEU A 100 0.98 13.66 -16.48
CA LEU A 100 1.69 12.37 -16.38
C LEU A 100 3.21 12.53 -16.16
N ASP A 101 3.78 13.65 -16.57
CA ASP A 101 5.22 13.92 -16.49
C ASP A 101 5.61 14.64 -15.18
N ASP A 102 4.63 15.12 -14.41
CA ASP A 102 4.87 15.83 -13.16
C ASP A 102 5.21 14.86 -12.01
N ALA A 103 6.11 15.30 -11.12
CA ALA A 103 6.39 14.59 -9.89
C ALA A 103 5.17 14.56 -8.95
N PHE A 104 4.97 13.42 -8.29
CA PHE A 104 3.94 13.29 -7.25
C PHE A 104 4.25 14.16 -6.04
N THR A 105 3.28 14.97 -5.64
CA THR A 105 3.31 15.75 -4.40
C THR A 105 2.30 15.19 -3.40
N VAL A 106 2.67 15.14 -2.12
CA VAL A 106 1.75 14.72 -1.05
C VAL A 106 0.74 15.83 -0.82
N ILE A 107 -0.55 15.48 -0.81
CA ILE A 107 -1.63 16.43 -0.52
C ILE A 107 -2.18 16.20 0.88
N PRO A 108 -2.42 17.28 1.65
CA PRO A 108 -3.07 17.16 2.93
C PRO A 108 -4.55 16.83 2.75
N PHE A 109 -5.10 16.08 3.68
CA PHE A 109 -6.48 15.64 3.71
C PHE A 109 -7.06 15.69 5.13
N SER A 110 -8.37 15.48 5.22
CA SER A 110 -9.15 15.28 6.44
C SER A 110 -9.82 13.91 6.38
N THR A 111 -10.11 13.30 7.53
CA THR A 111 -10.94 12.08 7.63
C THR A 111 -12.42 12.39 7.80
N THR A 112 -12.79 13.68 7.87
CA THR A 112 -14.17 14.15 7.94
C THR A 112 -14.46 15.15 6.81
N ALA A 113 -15.70 15.16 6.32
CA ALA A 113 -16.09 15.96 5.15
C ALA A 113 -15.79 17.45 5.33
N ASN A 114 -16.13 18.00 6.50
CA ASN A 114 -15.99 19.42 6.83
C ASN A 114 -14.71 19.75 7.62
N GLY A 115 -13.88 18.76 7.93
CA GLY A 115 -12.65 18.97 8.69
C GLY A 115 -11.55 19.65 7.88
N THR A 116 -10.68 20.39 8.56
CA THR A 116 -9.48 20.98 7.94
C THR A 116 -8.60 19.89 7.35
N ALA A 117 -8.21 20.04 6.08
CA ALA A 117 -7.27 19.13 5.44
C ALA A 117 -5.84 19.45 5.90
N ASN A 118 -5.41 18.85 7.01
CA ASN A 118 -4.10 19.06 7.63
C ASN A 118 -3.36 17.75 7.96
N GLN A 119 -3.91 16.60 7.57
CA GLN A 119 -3.26 15.30 7.74
C GLN A 119 -2.60 14.88 6.44
N ASN A 120 -1.37 14.38 6.51
CA ASN A 120 -0.65 13.85 5.35
C ASN A 120 -0.56 12.31 5.35
N VAL A 121 -0.85 11.68 6.48
CA VAL A 121 -0.72 10.23 6.67
C VAL A 121 -1.97 9.68 7.36
N LEU A 122 -2.56 8.64 6.78
CA LEU A 122 -3.63 7.86 7.38
C LEU A 122 -3.04 6.56 7.93
N ALA A 123 -3.24 6.30 9.22
CA ALA A 123 -2.83 5.06 9.89
C ALA A 123 -4.07 4.41 10.53
N PRO A 124 -4.78 3.53 9.81
CA PRO A 124 -6.02 2.96 10.31
C PRO A 124 -5.76 1.92 11.40
N ALA A 125 -6.59 1.99 12.45
CA ALA A 125 -6.56 1.02 13.56
C ALA A 125 -7.13 -0.35 13.15
N ALA A 126 -8.02 -0.39 12.15
CA ALA A 126 -8.68 -1.59 11.65
C ALA A 126 -8.66 -1.65 10.12
N SER A 127 -8.73 -2.86 9.56
CA SER A 127 -8.91 -3.06 8.11
C SER A 127 -10.36 -2.79 7.71
N GLY A 128 -10.59 -2.32 6.48
CA GLY A 128 -11.94 -1.98 5.99
C GLY A 128 -11.89 -0.93 4.90
N ASN A 129 -12.87 -0.04 4.86
CA ASN A 129 -12.89 1.10 3.95
C ASN A 129 -12.59 2.40 4.70
N ALA A 130 -11.83 3.29 4.08
CA ALA A 130 -11.59 4.63 4.60
C ALA A 130 -12.04 5.69 3.59
N SER A 131 -12.49 6.82 4.12
CA SER A 131 -12.78 8.04 3.36
C SER A 131 -11.78 9.12 3.76
N VAL A 132 -11.19 9.78 2.76
CA VAL A 132 -10.41 10.99 2.96
C VAL A 132 -10.95 12.12 2.10
N TYR A 133 -10.78 13.34 2.58
CA TYR A 133 -11.34 14.54 1.99
C TYR A 133 -10.24 15.58 1.79
N PHE A 134 -10.11 16.11 0.59
CA PHE A 134 -9.08 17.10 0.26
C PHE A 134 -9.61 18.10 -0.76
N ASP A 135 -9.00 19.27 -0.79
CA ASP A 135 -9.37 20.32 -1.74
C ASP A 135 -8.65 20.08 -3.06
N ALA A 136 -9.36 20.26 -4.18
CA ALA A 136 -8.77 20.20 -5.50
C ALA A 136 -7.76 21.34 -5.68
N SER A 137 -6.54 21.03 -6.10
CA SER A 137 -5.46 21.99 -6.35
C SER A 137 -5.46 22.55 -7.77
N GLY A 138 -6.41 22.14 -8.62
CA GLY A 138 -6.52 22.57 -10.01
C GLY A 138 -7.76 22.01 -10.70
N SER A 139 -7.92 22.34 -11.99
CA SER A 139 -9.03 21.87 -12.83
C SER A 139 -8.88 20.42 -13.31
N LYS A 140 -7.68 19.86 -13.22
CA LYS A 140 -7.33 18.49 -13.59
C LYS A 140 -6.15 17.98 -12.77
N GLY A 141 -5.99 16.67 -12.72
CA GLY A 141 -4.86 15.99 -12.11
C GLY A 141 -5.17 14.53 -11.85
N PHE A 142 -4.14 13.75 -11.56
CA PHE A 142 -4.29 12.36 -11.14
C PHE A 142 -3.99 12.24 -9.66
N PHE A 143 -4.76 11.39 -8.98
CA PHE A 143 -4.63 11.11 -7.56
C PHE A 143 -4.26 9.65 -7.35
N VAL A 144 -3.31 9.41 -6.46
CA VAL A 144 -2.91 8.06 -6.07
C VAL A 144 -2.90 7.91 -4.56
N VAL A 145 -3.28 6.72 -4.10
CA VAL A 145 -3.11 6.30 -2.70
C VAL A 145 -1.78 5.56 -2.61
N ALA A 146 -0.80 6.17 -1.93
CA ALA A 146 0.51 5.57 -1.72
C ALA A 146 0.54 4.81 -0.39
N LEU A 147 0.90 3.53 -0.44
CA LEU A 147 1.19 2.73 0.76
C LEU A 147 2.64 2.97 1.21
N LYS A 148 2.81 3.46 2.44
CA LYS A 148 4.12 3.68 3.06
C LYS A 148 4.55 2.45 3.84
N LEU A 149 5.45 1.68 3.25
CA LEU A 149 6.11 0.57 3.92
C LEU A 149 7.21 1.13 4.83
N SER A 150 7.10 0.86 6.14
CA SER A 150 8.18 1.14 7.08
C SER A 150 8.93 -0.17 7.33
N PRO A 151 10.26 -0.23 7.18
CA PRO A 151 11.03 -1.39 7.60
C PRO A 151 10.86 -1.57 9.12
N TYR A 152 10.72 -2.82 9.53
CA TYR A 152 10.82 -3.23 10.94
C TYR A 152 12.29 -3.41 11.32
#